data_AF-A0A7S3WEF7-F1
#
_entry.id   AF-A0A7S3WEF7-F1
#
_cell.length_a   1.000
_cell.length_b   1.000
_cell.length_c   1.000
_cell.angle_alpha   90.00
_cell.angle_beta   90.00
_cell.angle_gamma   90.00
#
_symmetry.space_group_name_H-M   'P 1'
#
loop_
_entity.id
_entity.type
_entity.pdbx_description
1 polymer ?
#
loop_
_entity_poly.entity_id
_entity_poly.type
_entity_poly.pdbx_seq_one_letter_code
_entity_poly.pdbx_strand_id
1 'polypeptide(L)'
;DSTSSASVKPDGEWATSQEPLLLSVIGEELDVPIDAIADFELSLYDTQPAAICGGRNEFLLSARLDNLVSCFLATEALALHVNDPEKTPEAERDIALIALFDHEEIGSGSAVGAGSPIMGEAVRRISGALSCPPAATGPPLSNAAADDLFAATVSRSFVLSADMAHAVHPNYAAKHEKGHGPKMNQGLVIKSNSNQRYATNPVTAFVVRELARRNGLPPPQEFVVRNDCPCGSTIGPIISAA
;
A
#
# COMPACT_ATOMS: atom_id res chain seq x y z
N ASP A 1 -24.61 44.03 -30.66
CA ASP A 1 -25.27 42.73 -30.86
C ASP A 1 -24.52 41.63 -30.15
N SER A 2 -25.10 41.27 -29.01
CA SER A 2 -24.67 40.26 -28.06
C SER A 2 -24.89 38.86 -28.63
N THR A 3 -23.82 38.18 -29.02
CA THR A 3 -23.85 36.74 -29.24
C THR A 3 -23.86 36.03 -27.89
N SER A 4 -25.09 35.76 -27.45
CA SER A 4 -25.51 34.84 -26.40
C SER A 4 -24.61 33.60 -26.31
N SER A 5 -23.87 33.47 -25.20
CA SER A 5 -23.31 32.20 -24.76
C SER A 5 -24.48 31.31 -24.35
N ALA A 6 -24.87 30.38 -25.22
CA ALA A 6 -25.93 29.43 -24.94
C ALA A 6 -25.51 28.57 -23.73
N SER A 7 -26.18 28.80 -22.59
CA SER A 7 -26.09 27.94 -21.43
C SER A 7 -26.73 26.60 -21.78
N VAL A 8 -25.91 25.63 -22.17
CA VAL A 8 -26.34 24.23 -22.28
C VAL A 8 -26.70 23.81 -20.85
N LYS A 9 -27.99 23.65 -20.58
CA LYS A 9 -28.44 23.07 -19.32
C LYS A 9 -28.10 21.58 -19.39
N PRO A 10 -27.26 21.05 -18.49
CA PRO A 10 -27.00 19.62 -18.45
C PRO A 10 -28.30 18.90 -18.10
N ASP A 11 -28.63 17.84 -18.84
CA ASP A 11 -29.90 17.09 -18.76
C ASP A 11 -30.04 16.22 -17.49
N GLY A 12 -29.48 16.64 -16.37
CA GLY A 12 -29.61 15.95 -15.08
C GLY A 12 -29.55 16.94 -13.91
N GLU A 13 -30.49 16.81 -12.96
CA GLU A 13 -30.52 17.59 -11.71
C GLU A 13 -29.15 17.59 -10.99
N TRP A 14 -28.39 16.50 -11.12
CA TRP A 14 -27.01 16.36 -10.63
C TRP A 14 -26.09 17.48 -11.09
N ALA A 15 -25.95 17.71 -12.40
CA ALA A 15 -24.97 18.65 -12.92
C ALA A 15 -25.33 20.10 -12.57
N THR A 16 -26.62 20.40 -12.32
CA THR A 16 -27.06 21.72 -11.81
C THR A 16 -26.65 21.96 -10.35
N SER A 17 -26.29 20.91 -9.60
CA SER A 17 -25.75 21.01 -8.24
C SER A 17 -24.23 21.18 -8.18
N GLN A 18 -23.55 21.17 -9.32
CA GLN A 18 -22.10 21.30 -9.43
C GLN A 18 -21.68 22.72 -9.81
N GLU A 19 -20.44 23.10 -9.47
CA GLU A 19 -19.85 24.39 -9.86
C GLU A 19 -19.60 24.42 -11.38
N PRO A 20 -20.21 25.36 -12.14
CA PRO A 20 -20.12 25.37 -13.60
C PRO A 20 -18.69 25.49 -14.14
N LEU A 21 -17.82 26.24 -13.44
CA LEU A 21 -16.41 26.36 -13.83
C LEU A 21 -15.69 25.02 -13.72
N LEU A 22 -15.95 24.23 -12.67
CA LEU A 22 -15.34 22.93 -12.48
C LEU A 22 -15.74 21.96 -13.60
N LEU A 23 -17.03 21.90 -13.93
CA LEU A 23 -17.51 21.06 -15.04
C LEU A 23 -16.87 21.45 -16.38
N SER A 24 -16.70 22.75 -16.61
CA SER A 24 -16.05 23.25 -17.83
C SER A 24 -14.59 22.81 -17.89
N VAL A 25 -13.84 22.94 -16.79
CA VAL A 25 -12.44 22.50 -16.70
C VAL A 25 -12.31 21.00 -16.94
N ILE A 26 -13.19 20.18 -16.36
CA ILE A 26 -13.18 18.72 -16.56
C ILE A 26 -13.50 18.37 -18.03
N GLY A 27 -14.52 19.00 -18.61
CA GLY A 27 -14.90 18.77 -20.01
C GLY A 27 -13.79 19.18 -20.99
N GLU A 28 -13.12 20.30 -20.74
CA GLU A 28 -11.97 20.76 -21.53
C GLU A 28 -10.77 19.81 -21.41
N GLU A 29 -10.43 19.35 -20.20
CA GLU A 29 -9.30 18.43 -19.97
C GLU A 29 -9.54 17.04 -20.59
N LEU A 30 -10.78 16.54 -20.56
CA LEU A 30 -11.15 15.23 -21.10
C LEU A 30 -11.58 15.26 -22.58
N ASP A 31 -11.68 16.44 -23.19
CA ASP A 31 -12.21 16.67 -24.55
C ASP A 31 -13.62 16.06 -24.74
N VAL A 32 -14.50 16.27 -23.76
CA VAL A 32 -15.90 15.81 -23.79
C VAL A 32 -16.86 16.94 -23.48
N PRO A 33 -18.09 16.92 -24.04
CA PRO A 33 -19.09 17.91 -23.66
C PRO A 33 -19.56 17.67 -22.22
N ILE A 34 -19.96 18.75 -21.53
CA ILE A 34 -20.34 18.71 -20.10
C ILE A 34 -21.48 17.72 -19.82
N ASP A 35 -22.39 17.55 -20.77
CA ASP A 35 -23.52 16.60 -20.69
C ASP A 35 -23.08 15.13 -20.73
N ALA A 36 -21.85 14.83 -21.16
CA ALA A 36 -21.27 13.48 -21.10
C ALA A 36 -20.64 13.13 -19.74
N ILE A 37 -20.48 14.11 -18.84
CA ILE A 37 -19.92 13.88 -17.50
C ILE A 37 -21.01 13.26 -16.61
N ALA A 38 -20.84 11.98 -16.26
CA ALA A 38 -21.79 11.27 -15.42
C ALA A 38 -21.62 11.60 -13.93
N ASP A 39 -20.39 11.51 -13.41
CA ASP A 39 -20.02 11.78 -12.02
C ASP A 39 -18.49 11.91 -11.93
N PHE A 40 -17.94 12.35 -10.80
CA PHE A 40 -16.49 12.40 -10.55
C PHE A 40 -16.16 12.25 -9.07
N GLU A 41 -14.99 11.64 -8.81
CA GLU A 41 -14.32 11.66 -7.51
C GLU A 41 -12.96 12.35 -7.69
N LEU A 42 -12.82 13.55 -7.13
CA LEU A 42 -11.64 14.39 -7.32
C LEU A 42 -10.93 14.64 -5.99
N SER A 43 -9.63 14.42 -5.97
CA SER A 43 -8.76 14.80 -4.85
C SER A 43 -8.01 16.08 -5.21
N LEU A 44 -8.04 17.08 -4.33
CA LEU A 44 -7.14 18.22 -4.45
C LEU A 44 -5.71 17.77 -4.16
N TYR A 45 -4.76 18.26 -4.94
CA TYR A 45 -3.35 17.98 -4.74
C TYR A 45 -2.51 19.24 -4.95
N ASP A 46 -1.36 19.28 -4.29
CA ASP A 46 -0.39 20.34 -4.49
C ASP A 46 0.23 20.26 -5.89
N THR A 47 0.25 21.38 -6.60
CA THR A 47 0.83 21.49 -7.95
C THR A 47 2.34 21.64 -7.92
N GLN A 48 2.94 21.89 -6.75
CA GLN A 48 4.38 21.92 -6.59
C GLN A 48 4.98 20.52 -6.81
N PRO A 49 5.93 20.35 -7.75
CA PRO A 49 6.60 19.07 -7.96
C PRO A 49 7.44 18.64 -6.76
N ALA A 50 7.63 17.32 -6.62
CA ALA A 50 8.59 16.77 -5.68
C ALA A 50 10.01 17.27 -5.99
N ALA A 51 10.82 17.47 -4.94
CA ALA A 51 12.16 18.01 -5.07
C ALA A 51 13.14 17.35 -4.09
N ILE A 52 14.40 17.28 -4.51
CA ILE A 52 15.51 16.94 -3.61
C ILE A 52 16.03 18.22 -2.96
N CYS A 53 16.28 18.18 -1.65
CA CYS A 53 16.73 19.34 -0.88
C CYS A 53 17.78 18.98 0.18
N GLY A 54 18.18 19.99 0.97
CA GLY A 54 19.22 19.88 1.99
C GLY A 54 20.58 20.34 1.48
N GLY A 55 21.49 20.70 2.39
CA GLY A 55 22.82 21.20 2.01
C GLY A 55 23.64 20.21 1.18
N ARG A 56 23.30 18.91 1.24
CA ARG A 56 23.93 17.83 0.47
C ARG A 56 22.96 17.10 -0.47
N ASN A 57 21.80 17.68 -0.79
CA ASN A 57 20.77 17.01 -1.60
C ASN A 57 20.37 15.64 -1.02
N GLU A 58 20.16 15.60 0.30
CA GLU A 58 20.03 14.37 1.08
C GLU A 58 18.60 14.06 1.55
N PHE A 59 17.64 14.92 1.18
CA PHE A 59 16.23 14.77 1.55
C PHE A 59 15.33 14.82 0.33
N LEU A 60 14.26 14.03 0.36
CA LEU A 60 13.16 14.08 -0.60
C LEU A 60 11.99 14.86 0.02
N LEU A 61 11.57 15.92 -0.65
CA LEU A 61 10.33 16.64 -0.36
C LEU A 61 9.29 16.26 -1.40
N SER A 62 8.17 15.70 -0.95
CA SER A 62 7.03 15.39 -1.82
C SER A 62 5.77 15.34 -0.98
N ALA A 63 4.64 15.69 -1.60
CA ALA A 63 3.34 15.28 -1.09
C ALA A 63 3.21 13.74 -1.16
N ARG A 64 2.38 13.17 -0.28
CA ARG A 64 1.95 11.76 -0.33
C ARG A 64 3.09 10.73 -0.21
N LEU A 65 4.21 11.10 0.42
CA LEU A 65 5.26 10.12 0.75
C LEU A 65 4.66 8.94 1.54
N ASP A 66 3.82 9.30 2.50
CA ASP A 66 2.87 8.41 3.16
C ASP A 66 1.67 8.16 2.21
N ASN A 67 1.49 6.96 1.65
CA ASN A 67 2.41 5.82 1.63
C ASN A 67 2.87 5.43 0.21
N LEU A 68 2.80 6.38 -0.74
CA LEU A 68 3.16 6.10 -2.14
C LEU A 68 4.62 5.68 -2.32
N VAL A 69 5.53 6.07 -1.42
CA VAL A 69 6.92 5.59 -1.45
C VAL A 69 6.98 4.07 -1.24
N SER A 70 6.22 3.53 -0.29
CA SER A 70 6.17 2.08 -0.08
C SER A 70 5.51 1.36 -1.26
N CYS A 71 4.46 1.95 -1.85
CA CYS A 71 3.83 1.41 -3.05
C CYS A 71 4.82 1.33 -4.22
N PHE A 72 5.58 2.41 -4.45
CA PHE A 72 6.62 2.47 -5.47
C PHE A 72 7.71 1.43 -5.21
N LEU A 73 8.28 1.39 -4.00
CA LEU A 73 9.35 0.45 -3.66
C LEU A 73 8.92 -1.01 -3.75
N ALA A 74 7.69 -1.35 -3.35
CA ALA A 74 7.16 -2.71 -3.48
C ALA A 74 6.99 -3.11 -4.96
N THR A 75 6.49 -2.19 -5.79
CA THR A 75 6.30 -2.42 -7.23
C THR A 75 7.64 -2.59 -7.94
N GLU A 76 8.60 -1.71 -7.69
CA GLU A 76 9.96 -1.80 -8.22
C GLU A 76 10.66 -3.09 -7.76
N ALA A 77 10.54 -3.45 -6.48
CA ALA A 77 11.14 -4.68 -5.95
C ALA A 77 10.56 -5.92 -6.64
N LEU A 78 9.24 -5.98 -6.88
CA LEU A 78 8.63 -7.08 -7.61
C LEU A 78 9.08 -7.11 -9.07
N ALA A 79 9.16 -5.95 -9.74
CA ALA A 79 9.63 -5.86 -11.12
C ALA A 79 11.11 -6.30 -11.25
N LEU A 80 11.98 -5.85 -10.34
CA LEU A 80 13.37 -6.27 -10.27
C LEU A 80 13.49 -7.77 -10.00
N HIS A 81 12.67 -8.29 -9.08
CA HIS A 81 12.61 -9.72 -8.82
C HIS A 81 12.25 -10.46 -10.10
N VAL A 82 11.13 -10.15 -10.77
CA VAL A 82 10.69 -10.82 -12.01
C VAL A 82 11.77 -10.82 -13.10
N ASN A 83 12.55 -9.75 -13.22
CA ASN A 83 13.57 -9.59 -14.27
C ASN A 83 14.98 -10.04 -13.86
N ASP A 84 15.16 -10.65 -12.69
CA ASP A 84 16.48 -11.09 -12.22
C ASP A 84 17.01 -12.23 -13.10
N PRO A 85 18.13 -12.03 -13.84
CA PRO A 85 18.68 -13.02 -14.76
C PRO A 85 19.33 -14.23 -14.05
N GLU A 86 19.62 -14.14 -12.75
CA GLU A 86 20.18 -15.26 -11.97
C GLU A 86 19.10 -16.16 -11.36
N LYS A 87 17.82 -15.89 -11.66
CA LYS A 87 16.70 -16.73 -11.23
C LYS A 87 16.80 -18.14 -11.78
N THR A 88 16.71 -19.11 -10.86
CA THR A 88 16.53 -20.50 -11.23
C THR A 88 15.12 -20.98 -10.84
N PRO A 89 14.51 -21.89 -11.62
CA PRO A 89 13.21 -22.47 -11.27
C PRO A 89 13.18 -23.12 -9.88
N GLU A 90 14.31 -23.65 -9.39
CA GLU A 90 14.39 -24.23 -8.05
C GLU A 90 14.31 -23.20 -6.92
N ALA A 91 14.66 -21.95 -7.22
CA ALA A 91 14.57 -20.80 -6.31
C ALA A 91 13.16 -20.15 -6.31
N GLU A 92 12.32 -20.43 -7.31
CA GLU A 92 10.94 -19.93 -7.41
C GLU A 92 9.92 -20.96 -6.91
N ARG A 93 9.89 -21.20 -5.59
CA ARG A 93 8.93 -22.11 -4.96
C ARG A 93 7.71 -21.40 -4.37
N ASP A 94 7.83 -20.10 -4.15
CA ASP A 94 6.83 -19.27 -3.50
C ASP A 94 6.19 -18.30 -4.50
N ILE A 95 5.01 -17.79 -4.16
CA ILE A 95 4.31 -16.78 -4.95
C ILE A 95 4.70 -15.41 -4.41
N ALA A 96 5.43 -14.63 -5.20
CA ALA A 96 5.68 -13.22 -4.91
C ALA A 96 4.42 -12.39 -5.25
N LEU A 97 3.88 -11.70 -4.25
CA LEU A 97 2.67 -10.89 -4.38
C LEU A 97 2.89 -9.53 -3.72
N ILE A 98 2.42 -8.47 -4.39
CA ILE A 98 2.21 -7.16 -3.77
C ILE A 98 0.70 -6.86 -3.76
N ALA A 99 0.23 -6.24 -2.69
CA ALA A 99 -1.14 -5.76 -2.57
C ALA A 99 -1.12 -4.31 -2.09
N LEU A 100 -1.66 -3.40 -2.91
CA LEU A 100 -1.70 -1.96 -2.65
C LEU A 100 -3.17 -1.59 -2.41
N PHE A 101 -3.50 -1.25 -1.17
CA PHE A 101 -4.88 -1.02 -0.73
C PHE A 101 -5.20 0.47 -0.67
N ASP A 102 -6.46 0.79 -0.99
CA ASP A 102 -7.02 2.12 -0.77
C ASP A 102 -7.63 2.22 0.64
N HIS A 103 -8.07 3.41 1.02
CA HIS A 103 -8.84 3.68 2.24
C HIS A 103 -8.13 3.33 3.56
N GLU A 104 -6.79 3.20 3.56
CA GLU A 104 -6.01 2.96 4.77
C GLU A 104 -6.26 4.05 5.83
N GLU A 105 -6.16 5.30 5.40
CA GLU A 105 -6.29 6.52 6.21
C GLU A 105 -7.68 6.72 6.82
N ILE A 106 -8.69 5.99 6.31
CA ILE A 106 -10.06 6.00 6.82
C ILE A 106 -10.45 4.68 7.52
N GLY A 107 -9.48 3.80 7.78
CA GLY A 107 -9.64 2.57 8.56
C GLY A 107 -9.81 1.28 7.76
N SER A 108 -9.62 1.31 6.43
CA SER A 108 -9.62 0.14 5.52
C SER A 108 -10.92 -0.66 5.40
N GLY A 109 -12.02 -0.22 6.02
CA GLY A 109 -13.33 -0.88 6.01
C GLY A 109 -14.13 -0.63 4.73
N SER A 110 -13.59 -1.03 3.58
CA SER A 110 -14.23 -0.85 2.26
C SER A 110 -13.97 -2.04 1.34
N ALA A 111 -14.61 -2.09 0.18
CA ALA A 111 -14.39 -3.16 -0.81
C ALA A 111 -12.94 -3.19 -1.37
N VAL A 112 -12.27 -2.04 -1.43
CA VAL A 112 -10.91 -1.86 -1.98
C VAL A 112 -9.84 -1.68 -0.89
N GLY A 113 -10.25 -1.64 0.38
CA GLY A 113 -9.35 -1.51 1.52
C GLY A 113 -8.86 -2.86 2.05
N ALA A 114 -7.86 -2.81 2.93
CA ALA A 114 -7.25 -4.01 3.50
C ALA A 114 -8.20 -4.85 4.37
N GLY A 115 -9.33 -4.29 4.82
CA GLY A 115 -10.38 -5.02 5.53
C GLY A 115 -11.32 -5.81 4.64
N SER A 116 -11.13 -5.76 3.31
CA SER A 116 -11.94 -6.50 2.36
C SER A 116 -11.50 -7.98 2.27
N PRO A 117 -12.37 -8.88 1.80
CA PRO A 117 -12.04 -10.29 1.65
C PRO A 117 -11.02 -10.58 0.54
N ILE A 118 -10.60 -9.57 -0.23
CA ILE A 118 -9.85 -9.73 -1.48
C ILE A 118 -8.53 -10.49 -1.29
N MET A 119 -7.83 -10.30 -0.17
CA MET A 119 -6.56 -10.97 0.07
C MET A 119 -6.75 -12.48 0.26
N GLY A 120 -7.69 -12.88 1.12
CA GLY A 120 -8.03 -14.28 1.33
C GLY A 120 -8.58 -14.94 0.07
N GLU A 121 -9.45 -14.24 -0.67
CA GLU A 121 -9.97 -14.70 -1.95
C GLU A 121 -8.88 -14.84 -3.02
N ALA A 122 -7.93 -13.90 -3.09
CA ALA A 122 -6.82 -13.95 -4.02
C ALA A 122 -5.95 -15.19 -3.76
N VAL A 123 -5.54 -15.41 -2.51
CA VAL A 123 -4.76 -16.62 -2.14
C VAL A 123 -5.53 -17.89 -2.51
N ARG A 124 -6.82 -17.98 -2.16
CA ARG A 124 -7.66 -19.14 -2.47
C ARG A 124 -7.77 -19.39 -3.98
N ARG A 125 -8.02 -18.35 -4.77
CA ARG A 125 -8.19 -18.45 -6.23
C ARG A 125 -6.88 -18.75 -6.94
N ILE A 126 -5.79 -18.12 -6.53
CA ILE A 126 -4.45 -18.36 -7.10
C ILE A 126 -4.00 -19.79 -6.78
N SER A 127 -4.05 -20.20 -5.51
CA SER A 127 -3.68 -21.56 -5.10
C SER A 127 -4.53 -22.62 -5.81
N GLY A 128 -5.84 -22.38 -5.93
CA GLY A 128 -6.74 -23.26 -6.69
C GLY A 128 -6.38 -23.35 -8.17
N ALA A 129 -6.12 -22.21 -8.82
CA ALA A 129 -5.75 -22.17 -10.24
C ALA A 129 -4.41 -22.89 -10.53
N LEU A 130 -3.41 -22.70 -9.65
CA LEU A 130 -2.08 -23.33 -9.80
C LEU A 130 -2.06 -24.82 -9.42
N SER A 131 -3.03 -25.27 -8.62
CA SER A 131 -3.15 -26.67 -8.21
C SER A 131 -4.05 -27.51 -9.13
N CYS A 132 -4.76 -26.87 -10.07
CA CYS A 132 -5.49 -27.59 -11.10
C CYS A 132 -4.52 -28.23 -12.10
N PRO A 133 -4.62 -29.54 -12.38
CA PRO A 133 -3.90 -30.15 -13.48
C PRO A 133 -4.25 -29.43 -14.79
N PRO A 134 -3.33 -29.33 -15.76
CA PRO A 134 -3.64 -28.76 -17.07
C PRO A 134 -4.75 -29.58 -17.75
N ALA A 135 -5.98 -29.07 -17.67
CA ALA A 135 -7.25 -29.35 -18.38
C ALA A 135 -7.62 -30.78 -18.85
N ALA A 136 -6.82 -31.83 -18.60
CA ALA A 136 -6.93 -33.11 -19.29
C ALA A 136 -6.84 -34.36 -18.40
N THR A 137 -6.60 -34.25 -17.09
CA THR A 137 -6.25 -35.46 -16.30
C THR A 137 -6.96 -35.65 -14.96
N GLY A 138 -7.85 -34.76 -14.51
CA GLY A 138 -8.57 -35.02 -13.24
C GLY A 138 -9.75 -34.09 -12.94
N PRO A 139 -10.62 -34.50 -12.00
CA PRO A 139 -11.67 -33.65 -11.47
C PRO A 139 -11.08 -32.44 -10.73
N PRO A 140 -11.82 -31.31 -10.65
CA PRO A 140 -11.41 -30.18 -9.81
C PRO A 140 -11.23 -30.61 -8.35
N LEU A 141 -10.38 -29.88 -7.62
CA LEU A 141 -10.19 -30.07 -6.18
C LEU A 141 -11.55 -30.03 -5.46
N SER A 142 -11.76 -30.94 -4.51
CA SER A 142 -12.91 -30.86 -3.61
C SER A 142 -12.80 -29.62 -2.73
N ASN A 143 -13.93 -29.11 -2.24
CA ASN A 143 -13.94 -27.94 -1.35
C ASN A 143 -13.03 -28.15 -0.12
N ALA A 144 -13.07 -29.35 0.48
CA ALA A 144 -12.20 -29.69 1.61
C ALA A 144 -10.71 -29.62 1.26
N ALA A 145 -10.32 -30.16 0.10
CA ALA A 145 -8.92 -30.09 -0.34
C ALA A 145 -8.47 -28.67 -0.66
N ALA A 146 -9.37 -27.83 -1.18
CA ALA A 146 -9.10 -26.41 -1.43
C ALA A 146 -8.94 -25.60 -0.13
N ASP A 147 -9.73 -25.90 0.91
CA ASP A 147 -9.60 -25.30 2.23
C ASP A 147 -8.28 -25.70 2.92
N ASP A 148 -7.92 -26.98 2.86
CA ASP A 148 -6.64 -27.47 3.40
C ASP A 148 -5.45 -26.83 2.68
N LEU A 149 -5.52 -26.70 1.35
CA LEU A 149 -4.50 -26.01 0.56
C LEU A 149 -4.38 -24.54 0.94
N PHE A 150 -5.51 -23.84 1.12
CA PHE A 150 -5.51 -22.45 1.58
C PHE A 150 -4.84 -22.32 2.95
N ALA A 151 -5.22 -23.13 3.94
CA ALA A 151 -4.63 -23.11 5.26
C ALA A 151 -3.12 -23.44 5.24
N ALA A 152 -2.72 -24.44 4.45
CA ALA A 152 -1.31 -24.80 4.25
C ALA A 152 -0.53 -23.65 3.60
N THR A 153 -1.12 -22.94 2.64
CA THR A 153 -0.52 -21.77 1.99
C THR A 153 -0.32 -20.65 3.00
N VAL A 154 -1.38 -20.24 3.71
CA VAL A 154 -1.33 -19.16 4.72
C VAL A 154 -0.28 -19.44 5.79
N SER A 155 -0.19 -20.67 6.30
CA SER A 155 0.79 -21.04 7.34
C SER A 155 2.26 -20.98 6.89
N ARG A 156 2.52 -20.97 5.57
CA ARG A 156 3.86 -20.89 4.97
C ARG A 156 4.16 -19.51 4.39
N SER A 157 3.18 -18.63 4.33
CA SER A 157 3.32 -17.28 3.81
C SER A 157 3.92 -16.33 4.83
N PHE A 158 4.51 -15.24 4.32
CA PHE A 158 4.98 -14.12 5.12
C PHE A 158 4.49 -12.81 4.50
N VAL A 159 3.94 -11.92 5.30
CA VAL A 159 3.44 -10.61 4.86
C VAL A 159 4.32 -9.50 5.44
N LEU A 160 4.89 -8.68 4.56
CA LEU A 160 5.59 -7.46 4.93
C LEU A 160 4.64 -6.26 4.76
N SER A 161 4.05 -5.78 5.86
CA SER A 161 3.29 -4.53 5.85
C SER A 161 4.24 -3.33 5.80
N ALA A 162 4.44 -2.76 4.61
CA ALA A 162 5.31 -1.62 4.39
C ALA A 162 4.52 -0.31 4.50
N ASP A 163 4.91 0.53 5.45
CA ASP A 163 4.28 1.81 5.72
C ASP A 163 5.25 2.75 6.45
N MET A 164 5.10 4.06 6.26
CA MET A 164 6.05 5.08 6.73
C MET A 164 6.24 5.05 8.26
N ALA A 165 7.39 5.51 8.72
CA ALA A 165 7.73 5.59 10.14
C ALA A 165 8.13 7.01 10.53
N HIS A 166 7.88 7.37 11.79
CA HIS A 166 8.20 8.71 12.28
C HIS A 166 9.68 8.81 12.68
N ALA A 167 10.47 9.49 11.87
CA ALA A 167 11.81 9.93 12.30
C ALA A 167 11.72 10.90 13.48
N VAL A 168 12.76 10.92 14.33
CA VAL A 168 12.84 11.86 15.45
C VAL A 168 12.83 13.28 14.91
N HIS A 169 11.80 14.04 15.27
CA HIS A 169 11.72 15.44 14.92
C HIS A 169 12.65 16.24 15.85
N PRO A 170 13.65 16.99 15.34
CA PRO A 170 14.66 17.66 16.19
C PRO A 170 14.04 18.66 17.17
N ASN A 171 13.04 19.43 16.74
CA ASN A 171 12.34 20.39 17.61
C ASN A 171 11.36 19.73 18.61
N TYR A 172 11.04 18.44 18.45
CA TYR A 172 10.05 17.73 19.27
C TYR A 172 10.55 16.35 19.69
N ALA A 173 11.85 16.21 19.93
CA ALA A 173 12.48 14.92 20.23
C ALA A 173 11.86 14.20 21.44
N ALA A 174 11.28 14.97 22.38
CA ALA A 174 10.58 14.43 23.54
C ALA A 174 9.32 13.61 23.19
N LYS A 175 8.79 13.69 21.95
CA LYS A 175 7.64 12.88 21.51
C LYS A 175 8.01 11.42 21.21
N HIS A 176 9.29 11.14 20.97
CA HIS A 176 9.77 9.79 20.71
C HIS A 176 10.24 9.08 21.98
N GLU A 177 10.20 7.75 21.94
CA GLU A 177 10.82 6.95 22.98
C GLU A 177 12.34 6.97 22.84
N LYS A 178 13.06 7.20 23.95
CA LYS A 178 14.49 7.55 23.93
C LYS A 178 15.37 6.47 23.27
N GLY A 179 15.01 5.20 23.41
CA GLY A 179 15.72 4.07 22.83
C GLY A 179 15.25 3.64 21.43
N HIS A 180 14.11 4.16 20.96
CA HIS A 180 13.42 3.64 19.77
C HIS A 180 12.96 4.79 18.86
N GLY A 181 13.85 5.76 18.67
CA GLY A 181 13.64 6.93 17.82
C GLY A 181 14.42 6.80 16.51
N PRO A 182 13.75 6.50 15.38
CA PRO A 182 14.38 6.39 14.07
C PRO A 182 15.07 7.68 13.65
N LYS A 183 16.24 7.54 13.04
CA LYS A 183 17.02 8.63 12.48
C LYS A 183 16.95 8.57 10.97
N MET A 184 16.88 9.74 10.33
CA MET A 184 16.97 9.87 8.88
C MET A 184 18.28 9.25 8.37
N ASN A 185 18.22 8.61 7.21
CA ASN A 185 19.39 8.01 6.53
C ASN A 185 20.11 6.90 7.33
N GLN A 186 19.43 6.28 8.31
CA GLN A 186 19.98 5.18 9.12
C GLN A 186 19.30 3.81 8.85
N GLY A 187 18.61 3.68 7.72
CA GLY A 187 18.03 2.41 7.26
C GLY A 187 16.57 2.18 7.65
N LEU A 188 16.08 0.98 7.30
CA LEU A 188 14.71 0.52 7.50
C LEU A 188 14.30 0.62 8.97
N VAL A 189 13.01 0.84 9.23
CA VAL A 189 12.44 0.87 10.58
C VAL A 189 11.51 -0.31 10.79
N ILE A 190 11.76 -1.09 11.83
CA ILE A 190 10.84 -2.11 12.33
C ILE A 190 9.94 -1.46 13.38
N LYS A 191 8.65 -1.36 13.05
CA LYS A 191 7.62 -0.79 13.94
C LYS A 191 7.04 -1.91 14.82
N SER A 192 7.08 -1.75 16.14
CA SER A 192 6.48 -2.72 17.08
C SER A 192 5.60 -2.03 18.12
N ASN A 193 4.52 -2.71 18.53
CA ASN A 193 3.58 -2.20 19.51
C ASN A 193 2.86 -3.35 20.22
N SER A 194 2.92 -3.40 21.55
CA SER A 194 2.33 -4.48 22.34
C SER A 194 0.80 -4.60 22.20
N ASN A 195 0.11 -3.50 21.88
CA ASN A 195 -1.33 -3.48 21.64
C ASN A 195 -1.71 -3.91 20.21
N GLN A 196 -0.78 -4.52 19.46
CA GLN A 196 -0.99 -4.98 18.08
C GLN A 196 -1.46 -3.86 17.13
N ARG A 197 -0.97 -2.62 17.34
CA ARG A 197 -1.08 -1.53 16.35
C ARG A 197 -0.21 -1.78 15.11
N TYR A 198 0.82 -2.60 15.30
CA TYR A 198 1.63 -3.20 14.24
C TYR A 198 1.66 -4.72 14.48
N ALA A 199 1.60 -5.52 13.41
CA ALA A 199 1.58 -6.98 13.50
C ALA A 199 2.96 -7.60 13.82
N THR A 200 3.99 -6.78 13.97
CA THR A 200 5.36 -7.22 14.25
C THR A 200 5.46 -7.94 15.58
N ASN A 201 6.08 -9.11 15.57
CA ASN A 201 6.43 -9.89 16.76
C ASN A 201 7.93 -10.27 16.71
N PRO A 202 8.51 -10.85 17.77
CA PRO A 202 9.94 -11.17 17.78
C PRO A 202 10.40 -12.09 16.64
N VAL A 203 9.54 -13.02 16.19
CA VAL A 203 9.83 -13.96 15.11
C VAL A 203 9.84 -13.24 13.77
N THR A 204 8.81 -12.45 13.46
CA THR A 204 8.73 -11.72 12.17
C THR A 204 9.81 -10.65 12.08
N ALA A 205 10.12 -9.96 13.17
CA ALA A 205 11.23 -9.02 13.23
C ALA A 205 12.59 -9.70 13.04
N PHE A 206 12.79 -10.91 13.58
CA PHE A 206 14.02 -11.67 13.36
C PHE A 206 14.25 -11.97 11.88
N VAL A 207 13.21 -12.37 11.13
CA VAL A 207 13.29 -12.61 9.68
C VAL A 207 13.80 -11.36 8.95
N VAL A 208 13.23 -10.18 9.23
CA VAL A 208 13.66 -8.92 8.60
C VAL A 208 15.11 -8.56 8.93
N ARG A 209 15.53 -8.73 10.20
CA ARG A 209 16.93 -8.48 10.60
C ARG A 209 17.90 -9.44 9.92
N GLU A 210 17.53 -10.70 9.79
CA GLU A 210 18.35 -11.72 9.15
C GLU A 210 18.46 -11.49 7.64
N LEU A 211 17.37 -11.05 6.98
CA LEU A 211 17.41 -10.62 5.58
C LEU A 211 18.37 -9.44 5.39
N ALA A 212 18.29 -8.42 6.25
CA ALA A 212 19.23 -7.30 6.20
C ALA A 212 20.69 -7.76 6.37
N ARG A 213 20.95 -8.61 7.38
CA ARG A 213 22.29 -9.15 7.66
C ARG A 213 22.86 -9.95 6.49
N ARG A 214 22.06 -10.85 5.89
CA ARG A 214 22.50 -11.70 4.77
C ARG A 214 22.81 -10.90 3.51
N ASN A 215 22.14 -9.77 3.32
CA ASN A 215 22.34 -8.89 2.16
C ASN A 215 23.32 -7.75 2.43
N GLY A 216 24.01 -7.73 3.57
CA GLY A 216 24.96 -6.67 3.92
C GLY A 216 24.32 -5.28 4.09
N LEU A 217 23.01 -5.22 4.35
CA LEU A 217 22.30 -3.97 4.59
C LEU A 217 22.56 -3.46 6.02
N PRO A 218 22.45 -2.14 6.27
CA PRO A 218 22.49 -1.61 7.63
C PRO A 218 21.46 -2.30 8.53
N PRO A 219 21.78 -2.53 9.82
CA PRO A 219 20.81 -3.07 10.76
C PRO A 219 19.55 -2.21 10.78
N PRO A 220 18.35 -2.81 10.72
CA PRO A 220 17.12 -2.06 10.85
C PRO A 220 17.07 -1.32 12.20
N GLN A 221 16.51 -0.11 12.17
CA GLN A 221 16.19 0.67 13.35
C GLN A 221 14.90 0.14 13.98
N GLU A 222 14.73 0.40 15.27
CA GLU A 222 13.53 -0.01 16.00
C GLU A 222 12.67 1.23 16.31
N PHE A 223 11.36 1.09 16.15
CA PHE A 223 10.38 2.10 16.54
C PHE A 223 9.34 1.50 17.46
N VAL A 224 9.16 2.18 18.60
CA VAL A 224 8.11 1.95 19.59
C VAL A 224 7.64 3.31 20.06
N VAL A 225 6.33 3.49 20.19
CA VAL A 225 5.78 4.70 20.80
C VAL A 225 5.97 4.68 22.31
N ARG A 226 6.03 5.86 22.92
CA ARG A 226 5.98 5.95 24.38
C ARG A 226 4.67 5.35 24.90
N ASN A 227 4.71 4.71 26.06
CA ASN A 227 3.53 4.08 26.66
C ASN A 227 2.39 5.07 26.98
N ASP A 228 2.71 6.34 27.17
CA ASP A 228 1.76 7.43 27.45
C ASP A 228 1.28 8.15 26.18
N CYS A 229 1.64 7.66 24.99
CA CYS A 229 1.26 8.23 23.70
C CYS A 229 0.54 7.19 22.84
N PRO A 230 -0.69 7.48 22.37
CA PRO A 230 -1.37 6.58 21.44
C PRO A 230 -0.65 6.57 20.08
N CYS A 231 -0.87 5.49 19.32
CA CYS A 231 -0.32 5.29 17.99
C CYS A 231 -1.45 4.95 17.01
N GLY A 232 -1.30 5.40 15.76
CA GLY A 232 -2.10 4.89 14.65
C GLY A 232 -1.95 3.38 14.49
N SER A 233 -2.93 2.75 13.84
CA SER A 233 -2.80 1.37 13.36
C SER A 233 -2.28 1.39 11.92
N THR A 234 -2.04 0.22 11.35
CA THR A 234 -1.73 0.03 9.93
C THR A 234 -2.59 -1.09 9.36
N ILE A 235 -2.45 -1.40 8.07
CA ILE A 235 -3.05 -2.58 7.45
C ILE A 235 -2.53 -3.92 8.00
N GLY A 236 -1.33 -3.94 8.59
CA GLY A 236 -0.67 -5.17 9.05
C GLY A 236 -1.55 -6.01 9.98
N PRO A 237 -2.04 -5.45 11.11
CA PRO A 237 -2.98 -6.14 11.98
C PRO A 237 -4.26 -6.62 11.29
N ILE A 238 -4.82 -5.82 10.37
CA ILE A 238 -6.05 -6.14 9.63
C ILE A 238 -5.85 -7.39 8.78
N ILE A 239 -4.78 -7.42 7.97
CA ILE A 239 -4.46 -8.54 7.09
C ILE A 239 -4.08 -9.78 7.91
N SER A 240 -3.33 -9.62 9.00
CA SER A 240 -2.87 -10.74 9.81
C SER A 240 -3.97 -11.45 10.62
N ALA A 241 -5.11 -10.79 10.81
CA ALA A 241 -6.26 -11.32 11.54
C ALA A 241 -7.33 -11.94 10.62
N ALA A 242 -7.26 -11.69 9.32
CA ALA A 242 -8.17 -12.20 8.29
C ALA A 242 -7.81 -13.63 7.85
#